data_AF-A0A3E0PNI6-F1
#
_entry.id   AF-A0A3E0PNI6-F1
#
_cell.length_a   1.000
_cell.length_b   1.000
_cell.length_c   1.000
_cell.angle_alpha   90.00
_cell.angle_beta   90.00
_cell.angle_gamma   90.00
#
_symmetry.space_group_name_H-M   'P 1'
#
loop_
_entity.id
_entity.type
_entity.pdbx_description
1 polymer ?
#
loop_
_entity_poly.entity_id
_entity_poly.type
_entity_poly.pdbx_seq_one_letter_code
_entity_poly.pdbx_strand_id
1 'polypeptide(L)'
;MRIDRLPAGKLLLGLAFAVLLGGTTASAATNYTSGHADIGVAYEGPNDLWPHFHFGGNAQPPSLANDEVEPAEIVVIVPDNAVPRPAGAQWDFLGTPAGQPLWFLSQSSVPGEPFLGIATEELDSADWVGNIDVALKSVASSPAGSNFSLWFTDIGGPNVQWATDDGVPDTFSMPTGTHAHYNFGFTKPGVYQLEIEFSGTHVTDGFQAASDIFTFNVVPEPSTWVMAAMALSGLACVSLRRRFAKR
;
A
#
# COMPACT_ATOMS: atom_id res chain seq x y z
N MET A 1 73.59 -4.25 -50.17
CA MET A 1 72.50 -4.03 -51.15
C MET A 1 71.36 -4.96 -50.79
N ARG A 2 70.13 -4.41 -50.79
CA ARG A 2 68.81 -5.02 -50.53
C ARG A 2 68.31 -5.14 -49.08
N ILE A 3 67.34 -4.26 -48.84
CA ILE A 3 66.26 -4.22 -47.85
C ILE A 3 65.12 -5.16 -48.34
N ASP A 4 64.17 -5.44 -47.44
CA ASP A 4 62.77 -5.88 -47.64
C ASP A 4 62.50 -7.40 -47.57
N ARG A 5 61.48 -7.95 -46.88
CA ARG A 5 60.28 -7.44 -46.17
C ARG A 5 59.68 -8.58 -45.30
N LEU A 6 59.05 -8.25 -44.17
CA LEU A 6 58.20 -9.14 -43.35
C LEU A 6 56.78 -9.27 -43.96
N PRO A 7 56.08 -10.43 -43.87
CA PRO A 7 54.68 -10.53 -44.22
C PRO A 7 53.72 -10.41 -43.03
N ALA A 8 52.77 -9.48 -43.21
CA ALA A 8 51.34 -9.44 -42.84
C ALA A 8 50.84 -10.15 -41.55
N GLY A 9 50.34 -9.33 -40.63
CA GLY A 9 49.59 -9.73 -39.44
C GLY A 9 48.18 -10.27 -39.75
N LYS A 10 47.70 -11.14 -38.85
CA LYS A 10 46.34 -11.65 -38.82
C LYS A 10 45.45 -10.73 -37.99
N LEU A 11 44.40 -10.21 -38.61
CA LEU A 11 43.35 -9.40 -38.00
C LEU A 11 42.39 -10.33 -37.23
N LEU A 12 42.26 -10.15 -35.91
CA LEU A 12 41.24 -10.79 -35.08
C LEU A 12 39.94 -9.99 -35.19
N LEU A 13 38.90 -10.61 -35.74
CA LEU A 13 37.55 -10.04 -35.80
C LEU A 13 36.83 -10.36 -34.49
N GLY A 14 36.74 -9.39 -33.59
CA GLY A 14 35.91 -9.47 -32.38
C GLY A 14 34.46 -9.16 -32.73
N LEU A 15 33.56 -10.14 -32.56
CA LEU A 15 32.12 -9.92 -32.62
C LEU A 15 31.68 -9.28 -31.31
N ALA A 16 31.37 -7.99 -31.32
CA ALA A 16 30.70 -7.33 -30.21
C ALA A 16 29.19 -7.55 -30.34
N PHE A 17 28.61 -8.34 -29.43
CA PHE A 17 27.17 -8.51 -29.31
C PHE A 17 26.65 -7.38 -28.42
N ALA A 18 26.15 -6.30 -29.02
CA ALA A 18 25.45 -5.24 -28.28
C ALA A 18 24.02 -5.70 -28.00
N VAL A 19 23.75 -6.15 -26.77
CA VAL A 19 22.38 -6.34 -26.29
C VAL A 19 21.86 -4.96 -25.87
N LEU A 20 20.98 -4.37 -26.68
CA LEU A 20 20.15 -3.25 -26.22
C LEU A 20 19.02 -3.83 -25.35
N LEU A 21 19.20 -3.77 -24.03
CA LEU A 21 18.10 -3.92 -23.08
C LEU A 21 17.30 -2.62 -23.06
N GLY A 22 16.29 -2.52 -23.93
CA GLY A 22 15.19 -1.57 -23.77
C GLY A 22 14.30 -2.04 -22.63
N GLY A 23 14.76 -1.90 -21.39
CA GLY A 23 13.94 -2.11 -20.21
C GLY A 23 13.23 -0.82 -19.86
N THR A 24 11.91 -0.80 -19.91
CA THR A 24 11.11 0.17 -19.14
C THR A 24 11.43 -0.11 -17.68
N THR A 25 12.10 0.82 -16.99
CA THR A 25 12.25 0.75 -15.54
C THR A 25 10.86 0.98 -14.96
N ALA A 26 10.15 -0.10 -14.59
CA ALA A 26 9.06 0.04 -13.63
C ALA A 26 9.67 0.62 -12.36
N SER A 27 9.23 1.81 -11.96
CA SER A 27 9.62 2.37 -10.66
C SER A 27 9.18 1.38 -9.59
N ALA A 28 10.03 1.12 -8.60
CA ALA A 28 9.62 0.31 -7.47
C ALA A 28 8.62 1.11 -6.64
N ALA A 29 7.51 0.50 -6.22
CA ALA A 29 6.52 1.15 -5.38
C ALA A 29 7.17 1.67 -4.08
N THR A 30 6.77 2.88 -3.70
CA THR A 30 7.25 3.56 -2.50
C THR A 30 6.47 3.08 -1.28
N ASN A 31 7.19 2.73 -0.22
CA ASN A 31 6.57 2.36 1.05
C ASN A 31 6.11 3.61 1.80
N TYR A 32 4.80 3.79 1.94
CA TYR A 32 4.22 4.78 2.85
C TYR A 32 4.21 4.21 4.28
N THR A 33 4.99 4.84 5.15
CA THR A 33 5.34 4.28 6.46
C THR A 33 4.78 5.05 7.65
N SER A 34 4.46 6.35 7.49
CA SER A 34 3.84 7.16 8.53
C SER A 34 3.39 8.53 8.02
N GLY A 35 2.63 9.26 8.82
CA GLY A 35 2.09 10.59 8.46
C GLY A 35 0.69 10.49 7.89
N HIS A 36 0.08 11.60 7.50
CA HIS A 36 -1.29 11.65 6.97
C HIS A 36 -1.34 11.30 5.49
N ALA A 37 -2.34 10.54 5.08
CA ALA A 37 -2.71 10.36 3.69
C ALA A 37 -4.20 10.01 3.61
N ASP A 38 -4.79 10.18 2.44
CA ASP A 38 -6.14 9.71 2.13
C ASP A 38 -6.11 8.86 0.86
N ILE A 39 -6.96 7.83 0.83
CA ILE A 39 -7.41 7.24 -0.43
C ILE A 39 -8.45 8.21 -0.99
N GLY A 40 -8.05 8.99 -1.98
CA GLY A 40 -8.81 10.06 -2.59
C GLY A 40 -9.41 9.66 -3.93
N VAL A 41 -10.24 10.55 -4.44
CA VAL A 41 -10.73 10.52 -5.83
C VAL A 41 -10.83 11.95 -6.34
N ALA A 42 -10.37 12.14 -7.58
CA ALA A 42 -10.44 13.41 -8.28
C ALA A 42 -11.18 13.28 -9.60
N TYR A 43 -11.71 14.41 -10.06
CA TYR A 43 -12.35 14.54 -11.37
C TYR A 43 -11.72 15.70 -12.14
N GLU A 44 -10.84 15.40 -13.08
CA GLU A 44 -10.02 16.41 -13.77
C GLU A 44 -10.58 16.86 -15.13
N GLY A 45 -11.63 16.19 -15.60
CA GLY A 45 -12.26 16.51 -16.88
C GLY A 45 -13.41 15.58 -17.22
N PRO A 46 -14.09 15.81 -18.37
CA PRO A 46 -15.25 15.04 -18.78
C PRO A 46 -14.97 13.53 -18.81
N ASN A 47 -15.62 12.79 -17.91
CA ASN A 47 -15.47 11.35 -17.70
C ASN A 47 -14.07 10.92 -17.21
N ASP A 48 -13.37 11.78 -16.48
CA ASP A 48 -12.03 11.54 -15.96
C ASP A 48 -12.03 11.51 -14.43
N LEU A 49 -12.76 10.52 -13.89
CA LEU A 49 -12.76 10.20 -12.46
C LEU A 49 -11.62 9.23 -12.19
N TRP A 50 -10.73 9.54 -11.23
CA TRP A 50 -9.57 8.70 -10.95
C TRP A 50 -9.28 8.63 -9.44
N PRO A 51 -9.22 7.41 -8.85
CA PRO A 51 -8.78 7.19 -7.48
C PRO A 51 -7.26 7.33 -7.33
N HIS A 52 -6.79 7.85 -6.19
CA HIS A 52 -5.36 8.04 -5.94
C HIS A 52 -5.03 8.11 -4.44
N PHE A 53 -3.75 8.25 -4.10
CA PHE A 53 -3.32 8.64 -2.75
C PHE A 53 -3.04 10.13 -2.70
N HIS A 54 -3.72 10.85 -1.79
CA HIS A 54 -3.42 12.25 -1.47
C HIS A 54 -2.62 12.28 -0.16
N PHE A 55 -1.36 12.74 -0.20
CA PHE A 55 -0.49 12.72 0.98
C PHE A 55 -0.42 14.07 1.69
N GLY A 56 -0.55 14.06 3.02
CA GLY A 56 -0.32 15.24 3.84
C GLY A 56 1.17 15.58 3.98
N GLY A 57 1.48 16.83 4.37
CA GLY A 57 2.86 17.32 4.46
C GLY A 57 3.77 16.64 5.48
N ASN A 58 3.25 15.75 6.33
CA ASN A 58 4.02 14.94 7.28
C ASN A 58 4.22 13.47 6.82
N ALA A 59 3.75 13.11 5.62
CA ALA A 59 3.91 11.77 5.06
C ALA A 59 5.39 11.34 4.98
N GLN A 60 5.64 10.06 5.21
CA GLN A 60 6.96 9.44 5.15
C GLN A 60 6.97 8.29 4.12
N PRO A 61 7.98 8.25 3.23
CA PRO A 61 9.14 9.15 3.16
C PRO A 61 8.78 10.58 2.74
N PRO A 62 9.64 11.59 3.01
CA PRO A 62 9.36 12.99 2.69
C PRO A 62 9.13 13.27 1.20
N SER A 63 9.52 12.34 0.31
CA SER A 63 9.22 12.42 -1.12
C SER A 63 7.73 12.30 -1.43
N LEU A 64 6.91 11.80 -0.51
CA LEU A 64 5.45 11.73 -0.67
C LEU A 64 4.74 12.99 -0.15
N ALA A 65 5.43 13.91 0.54
CA ALA A 65 4.74 14.96 1.28
C ALA A 65 4.06 16.00 0.36
N ASN A 66 2.74 16.18 0.51
CA ASN A 66 1.89 17.04 -0.33
C ASN A 66 1.89 16.63 -1.82
N ASP A 67 1.96 15.31 -2.06
CA ASP A 67 1.94 14.74 -3.40
C ASP A 67 0.66 13.93 -3.61
N GLU A 68 0.25 13.83 -4.87
CA GLU A 68 -0.85 12.97 -5.33
C GLU A 68 -0.23 11.87 -6.19
N VAL A 69 -0.44 10.62 -5.79
CA VAL A 69 0.30 9.49 -6.36
C VAL A 69 -0.66 8.37 -6.75
N GLU A 70 -0.38 7.78 -7.91
CA GLU A 70 -1.08 6.60 -8.42
C GLU A 70 -1.06 5.44 -7.42
N PRO A 71 -2.18 4.72 -7.21
CA PRO A 71 -2.26 3.62 -6.23
C PRO A 71 -1.21 2.53 -6.43
N ALA A 72 -0.86 2.22 -7.69
CA ALA A 72 0.13 1.21 -8.06
C ALA A 72 1.58 1.58 -7.65
N GLU A 73 1.86 2.86 -7.38
CA GLU A 73 3.19 3.32 -6.99
C GLU A 73 3.39 3.32 -5.47
N ILE A 74 2.36 2.97 -4.69
CA ILE A 74 2.40 3.04 -3.23
C ILE A 74 2.14 1.66 -2.62
N VAL A 75 2.89 1.36 -1.55
CA VAL A 75 2.57 0.28 -0.63
C VAL A 75 2.39 0.87 0.76
N VAL A 76 1.19 0.73 1.33
CA VAL A 76 0.91 1.14 2.71
C VAL A 76 1.49 0.12 3.67
N ILE A 77 2.36 0.55 4.58
CA ILE A 77 2.99 -0.33 5.57
C ILE A 77 2.18 -0.36 6.86
N VAL A 78 1.53 -1.49 7.13
CA VAL A 78 0.85 -1.70 8.41
C VAL A 78 1.86 -2.29 9.39
N PRO A 79 2.16 -1.61 10.52
CA PRO A 79 3.19 -2.04 11.45
C PRO A 79 2.79 -3.30 12.21
N ASP A 80 3.75 -3.93 12.90
CA ASP A 80 3.48 -5.04 13.81
C ASP A 80 2.90 -4.54 15.15
N ASN A 81 1.67 -4.03 15.07
CA ASN A 81 0.93 -3.44 16.18
C ASN A 81 -0.21 -4.35 16.67
N ALA A 82 -0.04 -5.67 16.54
CA ALA A 82 -1.10 -6.63 16.82
C ALA A 82 -1.74 -6.44 18.20
N VAL A 83 -3.07 -6.33 18.22
CA VAL A 83 -3.88 -6.36 19.45
C VAL A 83 -4.79 -7.58 19.43
N PRO A 84 -5.20 -8.12 20.60
CA PRO A 84 -6.22 -9.15 20.63
C PRO A 84 -7.57 -8.59 20.17
N ARG A 85 -8.21 -9.24 19.19
CA ARG A 85 -9.58 -8.92 18.75
C ARG A 85 -10.51 -8.90 19.97
N PRO A 86 -11.23 -7.80 20.25
CA PRO A 86 -12.05 -7.68 21.45
C PRO A 86 -13.14 -8.76 21.54
N ALA A 87 -13.58 -9.11 22.75
CA ALA A 87 -14.71 -10.02 22.94
C ALA A 87 -16.06 -9.33 22.64
N GLY A 88 -17.08 -10.13 22.34
CA GLY A 88 -18.44 -9.66 22.05
C GLY A 88 -18.81 -9.78 20.57
N ALA A 89 -20.11 -9.93 20.31
CA ALA A 89 -20.67 -10.17 18.97
C ALA A 89 -20.59 -8.92 18.08
N GLN A 90 -20.50 -7.72 18.67
CA GLN A 90 -20.33 -6.48 17.90
C GLN A 90 -19.01 -6.41 17.12
N TRP A 91 -18.08 -7.34 17.37
CA TRP A 91 -16.79 -7.45 16.68
C TRP A 91 -16.75 -8.61 15.68
N ASP A 92 -17.86 -9.32 15.44
CA ASP A 92 -17.90 -10.53 14.59
C ASP A 92 -17.55 -10.23 13.13
N PHE A 93 -17.82 -9.00 12.67
CA PHE A 93 -17.46 -8.49 11.34
C PHE A 93 -15.96 -8.57 11.00
N LEU A 94 -15.09 -8.66 12.01
CA LEU A 94 -13.65 -8.84 11.81
C LEU A 94 -13.30 -10.22 11.24
N GLY A 95 -14.23 -11.19 11.29
CA GLY A 95 -14.03 -12.53 10.73
C GLY A 95 -12.88 -13.31 11.39
N THR A 96 -12.62 -13.05 12.68
CA THR A 96 -11.64 -13.82 13.47
C THR A 96 -12.14 -13.99 14.91
N PRO A 97 -11.88 -15.15 15.57
CA PRO A 97 -12.30 -15.38 16.94
C PRO A 97 -11.78 -14.35 17.95
N ALA A 98 -12.53 -14.12 19.04
CA ALA A 98 -12.10 -13.27 20.15
C ALA A 98 -10.73 -13.68 20.69
N GLY A 99 -9.87 -12.68 20.92
CA GLY A 99 -8.50 -12.86 21.41
C GLY A 99 -7.48 -13.21 20.34
N GLN A 100 -7.87 -13.47 19.09
CA GLN A 100 -6.93 -13.64 17.99
C GLN A 100 -6.26 -12.31 17.60
N PRO A 101 -5.03 -12.33 17.05
CA PRO A 101 -4.35 -11.12 16.61
C PRO A 101 -5.14 -10.33 15.55
N LEU A 102 -5.09 -9.01 15.69
CA LEU A 102 -5.62 -8.03 14.75
C LEU A 102 -4.56 -6.93 14.57
N TRP A 103 -4.15 -6.69 13.33
CA TRP A 103 -3.32 -5.55 12.94
C TRP A 103 -4.22 -4.50 12.32
N PHE A 104 -3.99 -3.22 12.59
CA PHE A 104 -4.79 -2.19 11.96
C PHE A 104 -4.08 -0.84 11.89
N LEU A 105 -4.44 -0.02 10.90
CA LEU A 105 -4.19 1.42 10.95
C LEU A 105 -5.34 2.06 11.73
N SER A 106 -5.02 2.93 12.68
CA SER A 106 -6.01 3.52 13.58
C SER A 106 -6.74 4.71 12.94
N GLN A 107 -8.04 4.85 13.22
CA GLN A 107 -8.83 6.03 12.86
C GLN A 107 -8.34 7.33 13.54
N SER A 108 -7.44 7.20 14.52
CA SER A 108 -6.78 8.31 15.21
C SER A 108 -5.28 8.26 14.93
N SER A 109 -4.66 9.42 14.75
CA SER A 109 -3.24 9.53 14.47
C SER A 109 -2.38 8.90 15.56
N VAL A 110 -1.57 7.90 15.18
CA VAL A 110 -0.55 7.26 16.02
C VAL A 110 0.83 7.68 15.50
N PRO A 111 1.69 8.28 16.34
CA PRO A 111 3.04 8.68 15.90
C PRO A 111 3.84 7.48 15.36
N GLY A 112 4.39 7.64 14.16
CA GLY A 112 5.21 6.61 13.51
C GLY A 112 4.42 5.55 12.75
N GLU A 113 3.09 5.69 12.63
CA GLU A 113 2.26 4.82 11.81
C GLU A 113 1.57 5.62 10.70
N PRO A 114 1.14 4.97 9.60
CA PRO A 114 0.26 5.61 8.63
C PRO A 114 -1.04 6.06 9.29
N PHE A 115 -1.43 7.31 9.01
CA PHE A 115 -2.71 7.86 9.38
C PHE A 115 -3.53 8.04 8.10
N LEU A 116 -4.17 6.95 7.69
CA LEU A 116 -4.87 6.83 6.42
C LEU A 116 -6.36 7.14 6.59
N GLY A 117 -6.92 7.93 5.68
CA GLY A 117 -8.36 8.13 5.56
C GLY A 117 -8.90 7.79 4.17
N ILE A 118 -10.18 8.10 3.97
CA ILE A 118 -10.85 8.11 2.67
C ILE A 118 -11.35 9.53 2.44
N ALA A 119 -11.08 10.07 1.25
CA ALA A 119 -11.42 11.43 0.87
C ALA A 119 -12.22 11.49 -0.42
N THR A 120 -13.15 12.43 -0.46
CA THR A 120 -13.80 12.93 -1.68
C THR A 120 -13.61 14.45 -1.75
N GLU A 121 -12.53 14.95 -1.16
CA GLU A 121 -12.30 16.38 -0.91
C GLU A 121 -12.11 17.19 -2.19
N GLU A 122 -11.66 16.52 -3.26
CA GLU A 122 -11.42 17.10 -4.58
C GLU A 122 -12.66 17.14 -5.47
N LEU A 123 -13.79 16.62 -4.98
CA LEU A 123 -15.07 16.68 -5.67
C LEU A 123 -15.89 17.86 -5.15
N ASP A 124 -16.20 18.82 -6.03
CA ASP A 124 -17.07 19.95 -5.69
C ASP A 124 -18.54 19.50 -5.63
N SER A 125 -19.20 19.74 -4.50
CA SER A 125 -20.63 19.47 -4.31
C SER A 125 -21.56 20.10 -5.36
N ALA A 126 -21.14 21.17 -6.04
CA ALA A 126 -21.91 21.80 -7.10
C ALA A 126 -21.95 20.97 -8.39
N ASP A 127 -20.96 20.10 -8.60
CA ASP A 127 -20.76 19.31 -9.81
C ASP A 127 -21.34 17.89 -9.69
N TRP A 128 -21.76 17.48 -8.50
CA TRP A 128 -22.27 16.13 -8.23
C TRP A 128 -23.68 16.12 -7.64
N VAL A 129 -24.45 15.11 -8.02
CA VAL A 129 -25.79 14.86 -7.48
C VAL A 129 -25.69 13.93 -6.28
N GLY A 130 -25.85 14.49 -5.09
CA GLY A 130 -25.89 13.72 -3.85
C GLY A 130 -24.50 13.30 -3.36
N ASN A 131 -24.44 12.11 -2.75
CA ASN A 131 -23.21 11.56 -2.18
C ASN A 131 -22.45 10.71 -3.21
N ILE A 132 -21.20 10.43 -2.89
CA ILE A 132 -20.33 9.50 -3.60
C ILE A 132 -20.39 8.16 -2.88
N ASP A 133 -20.65 7.09 -3.62
CA ASP A 133 -20.57 5.73 -3.10
C ASP A 133 -19.11 5.26 -3.16
N VAL A 134 -18.61 4.75 -2.04
CA VAL A 134 -17.26 4.20 -1.90
C VAL A 134 -17.38 2.71 -1.56
N ALA A 135 -16.94 1.87 -2.49
CA ALA A 135 -17.09 0.43 -2.38
C ALA A 135 -15.74 -0.28 -2.27
N LEU A 136 -15.64 -1.23 -1.34
CA LEU A 136 -14.68 -2.32 -1.47
C LEU A 136 -15.27 -3.28 -2.51
N LYS A 137 -14.84 -3.16 -3.75
CA LYS A 137 -15.39 -3.89 -4.89
C LYS A 137 -14.95 -5.35 -4.92
N SER A 138 -13.65 -5.57 -4.68
CA SER A 138 -13.08 -6.92 -4.64
C SER A 138 -11.78 -6.97 -3.80
N VAL A 139 -11.36 -8.18 -3.44
CA VAL A 139 -10.04 -8.45 -2.86
C VAL A 139 -9.24 -9.20 -3.92
N ALA A 140 -8.35 -8.49 -4.62
CA ALA A 140 -7.54 -9.05 -5.69
C ALA A 140 -6.54 -10.10 -5.16
N SER A 141 -6.01 -9.87 -3.96
CA SER A 141 -5.10 -10.81 -3.27
C SER A 141 -5.11 -10.56 -1.77
N SER A 142 -5.02 -11.63 -0.98
CA SER A 142 -4.83 -11.57 0.47
C SER A 142 -4.23 -12.89 0.98
N PRO A 143 -3.66 -12.94 2.19
CA PRO A 143 -3.26 -14.18 2.83
C PRO A 143 -4.43 -15.17 2.94
N ALA A 144 -4.17 -16.46 2.69
CA ALA A 144 -5.25 -17.46 2.68
C ALA A 144 -6.04 -17.48 4.01
N GLY A 145 -7.37 -17.33 3.90
CA GLY A 145 -8.30 -17.29 5.03
C GLY A 145 -8.05 -16.12 5.99
N SER A 146 -7.53 -14.99 5.49
CA SER A 146 -7.59 -13.72 6.20
C SER A 146 -8.86 -12.96 5.84
N ASN A 147 -9.13 -11.94 6.65
CA ASN A 147 -10.22 -10.99 6.49
C ASN A 147 -9.65 -9.58 6.65
N PHE A 148 -10.23 -8.66 5.89
CA PHE A 148 -10.08 -7.22 5.98
C PHE A 148 -11.42 -6.59 6.41
N SER A 149 -11.35 -5.52 7.20
CA SER A 149 -12.49 -4.69 7.56
C SER A 149 -12.13 -3.20 7.64
N LEU A 150 -13.07 -2.34 7.28
CA LEU A 150 -13.03 -0.89 7.48
C LEU A 150 -14.14 -0.49 8.45
N TRP A 151 -13.80 0.16 9.56
CA TRP A 151 -14.80 0.65 10.51
C TRP A 151 -14.31 1.87 11.28
N PHE A 152 -15.21 2.67 11.83
CA PHE A 152 -14.86 3.61 12.90
C PHE A 152 -15.56 3.20 14.19
N THR A 153 -14.98 3.58 15.32
CA THR A 153 -15.54 3.36 16.65
C THR A 153 -15.98 4.70 17.21
N ASP A 154 -17.22 4.77 17.67
CA ASP A 154 -17.76 5.89 18.43
C ASP A 154 -18.22 5.44 19.83
N ILE A 155 -18.98 6.27 20.54
CA ILE A 155 -19.49 5.94 21.88
C ILE A 155 -20.48 4.76 21.88
N GLY A 156 -21.15 4.49 20.75
CA GLY A 156 -22.10 3.41 20.56
C GLY A 156 -21.45 2.08 20.18
N GLY A 157 -20.22 2.10 19.66
CA GLY A 157 -19.45 0.92 19.30
C GLY A 157 -18.87 1.01 17.88
N PRO A 158 -18.53 -0.15 17.26
CA PRO A 158 -18.03 -0.17 15.89
C PRO A 158 -19.15 0.12 14.88
N ASN A 159 -18.89 1.02 13.95
CA ASN A 159 -19.67 1.32 12.76
C ASN A 159 -18.91 0.79 11.55
N VAL A 160 -19.34 -0.36 11.04
CA VAL A 160 -18.69 -1.09 9.94
C VAL A 160 -19.04 -0.42 8.62
N GLN A 161 -18.02 -0.15 7.80
CA GLN A 161 -18.17 0.34 6.44
C GLN A 161 -17.94 -0.78 5.43
N TRP A 162 -16.87 -1.57 5.64
CA TRP A 162 -16.54 -2.74 4.84
C TRP A 162 -16.21 -3.93 5.72
N ALA A 163 -16.71 -5.11 5.39
CA ALA A 163 -16.21 -6.37 5.92
C ALA A 163 -16.11 -7.43 4.82
N THR A 164 -15.02 -8.19 4.83
CA THR A 164 -14.83 -9.27 3.84
C THR A 164 -15.39 -10.61 4.33
N ASP A 165 -15.70 -10.72 5.62
CA ASP A 165 -16.24 -11.94 6.23
C ASP A 165 -17.71 -12.20 5.85
N ASP A 166 -18.47 -11.15 5.57
CA ASP A 166 -19.85 -11.22 5.06
C ASP A 166 -19.95 -11.00 3.53
N GLY A 167 -18.83 -10.65 2.87
CA GLY A 167 -18.65 -10.70 1.43
C GLY A 167 -18.42 -9.33 0.79
N VAL A 168 -18.06 -9.33 -0.50
CA VAL A 168 -17.87 -8.12 -1.31
C VAL A 168 -18.68 -8.22 -2.61
N PRO A 169 -19.15 -7.10 -3.21
CA PRO A 169 -18.85 -5.72 -2.84
C PRO A 169 -19.55 -5.29 -1.54
N ASP A 170 -18.89 -4.41 -0.78
CA ASP A 170 -19.47 -3.72 0.37
C ASP A 170 -19.30 -2.20 0.17
N THR A 171 -20.28 -1.40 0.56
CA THR A 171 -20.38 -0.01 0.10
C THR A 171 -20.98 0.90 1.17
N PHE A 172 -20.39 2.08 1.32
CA PHE A 172 -20.97 3.19 2.09
C PHE A 172 -20.99 4.45 1.23
N SER A 173 -21.81 5.43 1.61
CA SER A 173 -21.91 6.71 0.91
C SER A 173 -21.27 7.83 1.72
N MET A 174 -20.53 8.71 1.03
CA MET A 174 -19.80 9.83 1.62
C MET A 174 -20.16 11.15 0.90
N PRO A 175 -20.43 12.26 1.61
CA PRO A 175 -20.68 13.54 0.95
C PRO A 175 -19.43 14.03 0.22
N THR A 176 -19.62 14.66 -0.95
CA THR A 176 -18.54 15.37 -1.67
C THR A 176 -17.86 16.43 -0.80
N GLY A 177 -16.59 16.73 -1.05
CA GLY A 177 -15.84 17.75 -0.33
C GLY A 177 -15.54 17.37 1.13
N THR A 178 -15.53 16.07 1.45
CA THR A 178 -15.27 15.59 2.81
C THR A 178 -14.11 14.60 2.84
N HIS A 179 -13.62 14.34 4.05
CA HIS A 179 -12.67 13.27 4.34
C HIS A 179 -13.00 12.65 5.71
N ALA A 180 -12.66 11.38 5.90
CA ALA A 180 -12.86 10.68 7.16
C ALA A 180 -11.79 9.62 7.40
N HIS A 181 -11.39 9.47 8.67
CA HIS A 181 -10.47 8.43 9.09
C HIS A 181 -11.21 7.24 9.69
N TYR A 182 -10.74 6.05 9.33
CA TYR A 182 -11.27 4.76 9.73
C TYR A 182 -10.15 3.88 10.29
N ASN A 183 -10.55 2.80 10.94
CA ASN A 183 -9.66 1.70 11.24
C ASN A 183 -9.61 0.78 10.01
N PHE A 184 -8.42 0.53 9.49
CA PHE A 184 -8.17 -0.45 8.42
C PHE A 184 -7.61 -1.71 9.07
N GLY A 185 -8.43 -2.75 9.27
CA GLY A 185 -8.04 -3.93 10.05
C GLY A 185 -7.80 -5.18 9.22
N PHE A 186 -6.85 -5.99 9.69
CA PHE A 186 -6.32 -7.16 9.02
C PHE A 186 -6.15 -8.31 10.02
N THR A 187 -6.62 -9.51 9.67
CA THR A 187 -6.54 -10.68 10.58
C THR A 187 -5.29 -11.52 10.44
N LYS A 188 -4.44 -11.25 9.43
CA LYS A 188 -3.16 -11.94 9.21
C LYS A 188 -2.09 -11.01 8.62
N PRO A 189 -0.80 -11.23 8.92
CA PRO A 189 0.31 -10.63 8.18
C PRO A 189 0.31 -11.04 6.71
N GLY A 190 0.88 -10.19 5.86
CA GLY A 190 1.04 -10.40 4.42
C GLY A 190 0.46 -9.26 3.58
N VAL A 191 0.44 -9.46 2.27
CA VAL A 191 0.02 -8.44 1.30
C VAL A 191 -1.47 -8.55 1.03
N TYR A 192 -2.17 -7.43 1.13
CA TYR A 192 -3.57 -7.26 0.74
C TYR A 192 -3.63 -6.29 -0.43
N GLN A 193 -4.36 -6.67 -1.47
CA GLN A 193 -4.64 -5.84 -2.63
C GLN A 193 -6.14 -5.67 -2.72
N LEU A 194 -6.61 -4.47 -2.40
CA LEU A 194 -8.03 -4.13 -2.27
C LEU A 194 -8.44 -3.28 -3.46
N GLU A 195 -9.41 -3.74 -4.25
CA GLU A 195 -10.00 -2.94 -5.33
C GLU A 195 -11.07 -2.03 -4.72
N ILE A 196 -10.81 -0.73 -4.71
CA ILE A 196 -11.71 0.28 -4.16
C ILE A 196 -12.30 1.07 -5.32
N GLU A 197 -13.63 1.19 -5.35
CA GLU A 197 -14.38 1.92 -6.36
C GLU A 197 -15.04 3.15 -5.75
N PHE A 198 -14.92 4.28 -6.44
CA PHE A 198 -15.69 5.49 -6.19
C PHE A 198 -16.70 5.64 -7.32
N SER A 199 -17.95 5.95 -6.98
CA SER A 199 -18.98 6.21 -7.99
C SER A 199 -20.00 7.27 -7.56
N GLY A 200 -20.58 7.96 -8.53
CA GLY A 200 -21.55 9.02 -8.28
C GLY A 200 -22.14 9.55 -9.59
N THR A 201 -23.07 10.50 -9.49
CA THR A 201 -23.64 11.14 -10.68
C THR A 201 -23.13 12.57 -10.82
N HIS A 202 -22.32 12.83 -11.85
CA HIS A 202 -21.89 14.17 -12.23
C HIS A 202 -23.04 14.91 -12.94
N VAL A 203 -23.21 16.21 -12.66
CA VAL A 203 -24.35 17.01 -13.14
C VAL A 203 -24.40 17.09 -14.66
N THR A 204 -23.25 17.18 -15.33
CA THR A 204 -23.19 17.28 -16.81
C THR A 204 -22.87 15.96 -17.50
N ASP A 205 -22.03 15.13 -16.89
CA ASP A 205 -21.48 13.94 -17.54
C ASP A 205 -22.19 12.64 -17.12
N GLY A 206 -23.18 12.74 -16.25
CA GLY A 206 -23.98 11.60 -15.81
C GLY A 206 -23.22 10.71 -14.82
N PHE A 207 -23.59 9.42 -14.78
CA PHE A 207 -22.98 8.47 -13.84
C PHE A 207 -21.50 8.24 -14.17
N GLN A 208 -20.66 8.37 -13.15
CA GLN A 208 -19.22 8.15 -13.19
C GLN A 208 -18.86 7.07 -12.17
N ALA A 209 -17.92 6.21 -12.53
CA ALA A 209 -17.35 5.21 -11.63
C ALA A 209 -15.91 4.91 -12.03
N ALA A 210 -15.03 4.81 -11.05
CA ALA A 210 -13.64 4.46 -11.25
C ALA A 210 -13.13 3.66 -10.06
N SER A 211 -12.27 2.68 -10.33
CA SER A 211 -11.71 1.81 -9.31
C SER A 211 -10.25 1.52 -9.56
N ASP A 212 -9.48 1.38 -8.48
CA ASP A 212 -8.08 0.95 -8.55
C ASP A 212 -7.71 0.05 -7.34
N ILE A 213 -6.54 -0.57 -7.41
CA ILE A 213 -6.01 -1.50 -6.43
C ILE A 213 -5.06 -0.79 -5.47
N PHE A 214 -5.46 -0.75 -4.20
CA PHE A 214 -4.66 -0.22 -3.10
C PHE A 214 -3.93 -1.37 -2.39
N THR A 215 -2.61 -1.25 -2.26
CA THR A 215 -1.77 -2.31 -1.72
C THR A 215 -1.36 -2.01 -0.28
N PHE A 216 -1.63 -2.95 0.62
CA PHE A 216 -1.22 -2.94 2.02
C PHE A 216 -0.26 -4.09 2.29
N ASN A 217 0.85 -3.81 2.97
CA ASN A 217 1.77 -4.84 3.44
C ASN A 217 1.74 -4.89 4.97
N VAL A 218 1.07 -5.90 5.50
CA VAL A 218 0.84 -6.08 6.94
C VAL A 218 1.98 -6.86 7.54
N VAL A 219 2.76 -6.18 8.39
CA VAL A 219 4.01 -6.70 8.95
C VAL A 219 4.95 -7.17 7.83
N PRO A 220 5.62 -6.23 7.12
CA PRO A 220 6.57 -6.61 6.10
C PRO A 220 7.67 -7.49 6.70
N GLU A 221 7.95 -8.62 6.05
CA GLU A 221 9.10 -9.45 6.40
C GLU A 221 10.38 -8.58 6.37
N PRO A 222 11.29 -8.73 7.35
CA PRO A 222 12.55 -8.00 7.33
C PRO A 222 13.27 -8.27 6.01
N SER A 223 13.68 -7.21 5.31
CA SER A 223 14.33 -7.37 4.01
C SER A 223 15.52 -8.33 4.11
N THR A 224 15.73 -9.15 3.06
CA THR A 224 16.79 -10.17 3.00
C THR A 224 18.17 -9.63 3.39
N TRP A 225 18.42 -8.33 3.15
CA TRP A 225 19.66 -7.65 3.51
C TRP A 225 19.80 -7.39 5.02
N VAL A 226 18.72 -7.08 5.73
CA VAL A 226 18.71 -6.97 7.20
C VAL A 226 18.97 -8.35 7.82
N MET A 227 18.32 -9.39 7.30
CA MET A 227 18.56 -10.78 7.75
C MET A 227 19.99 -11.24 7.44
N ALA A 228 20.52 -10.92 6.27
CA ALA A 228 21.91 -11.22 5.90
C ALA A 228 22.91 -10.46 6.78
N ALA A 229 22.67 -9.19 7.09
CA ALA A 229 23.52 -8.41 7.98
C ALA A 229 23.49 -8.93 9.43
N MET A 230 22.32 -9.35 9.93
CA MET A 230 22.18 -10.02 11.23
C MET A 230 22.90 -11.38 11.26
N ALA A 231 22.81 -12.16 10.18
CA ALA A 231 23.53 -13.44 10.08
C ALA A 231 25.06 -13.26 10.06
N LEU A 232 25.56 -12.26 9.31
CA LEU A 232 27.00 -11.95 9.22
C LEU A 232 27.56 -11.43 10.56
N SER A 233 26.80 -10.61 11.28
CA SER A 233 27.19 -10.12 12.62
C SER A 233 27.18 -11.24 13.68
N GLY A 234 26.22 -12.17 13.61
CA GLY A 234 26.22 -13.37 14.44
C GLY A 234 27.46 -14.27 14.24
N LEU A 235 27.88 -14.48 12.99
CA LEU A 235 29.09 -15.25 12.66
C LEU A 235 30.38 -14.58 13.17
N ALA A 236 30.46 -13.24 13.09
CA ALA A 236 31.59 -12.48 13.63
C ALA A 236 31.73 -12.67 15.15
N CYS A 237 30.65 -12.61 15.91
CA CYS A 237 30.66 -12.83 17.36
C CYS A 237 31.11 -14.25 17.76
N VAL A 238 30.69 -15.28 17.01
CA VAL A 238 31.11 -16.67 17.27
C VAL A 238 32.61 -16.87 16.97
N SER A 239 33.12 -16.24 15.91
CA SER A 239 34.54 -16.32 15.54
C SER A 239 35.45 -15.63 16.57
N LEU A 240 35.00 -14.52 17.16
CA LEU A 240 35.73 -13.80 18.20
C LEU A 240 35.74 -14.56 19.53
N ARG A 241 34.61 -15.16 19.95
CA ARG A 241 34.56 -15.99 21.18
C ARG A 241 35.51 -17.19 21.13
N ARG A 242 35.67 -17.83 19.97
CA ARG A 242 36.61 -18.96 19.80
C ARG A 242 38.09 -18.56 19.88
N ARG A 243 38.42 -17.29 19.62
CA ARG A 243 39.80 -16.77 19.73
C ARG A 243 40.20 -16.45 21.17
N PHE A 244 39.24 -16.12 22.04
CA PHE A 244 39.50 -15.83 23.45
C PHE A 244 39.45 -17.07 24.36
N ALA A 245 38.73 -18.12 23.98
CA ALA A 245 38.68 -19.38 24.75
C ALA A 245 39.91 -20.31 24.55
N LYS A 246 40.89 -19.91 23.73
CA LYS A 246 42.13 -20.67 23.43
C LYS A 246 43.40 -20.01 24.00
N ARG A 247 43.27 -19.14 24.98
CA ARG A 247 44.42 -18.56 25.71
C ARG A 247 44.38 -18.97 27.16
#